data_AF-A0A1C6VU73-F1
#
_entry.id   AF-A0A1C6VU73-F1
#
_cell.length_a   1.000
_cell.length_b   1.000
_cell.length_c   1.000
_cell.angle_alpha   90.00
_cell.angle_beta   90.00
_cell.angle_gamma   90.00
#
_symmetry.space_group_name_H-M   'P 1'
#
loop_
_entity.id
_entity.type
_entity.pdbx_description
1 polymer ?
#
loop_
_entity_poly.entity_id
_entity_poly.type
_entity_poly.pdbx_seq_one_letter_code
_entity_poly.pdbx_strand_id
1 'polypeptide(L)'
;MTGPVEERPGTGAPSEGAPAQGAQTGGAPAEGGGQRRSGLRNPDKAVRGLGAGTLALEALVLLLAIQPIRVVGGDLSGAALGAIVALAVACVALAGQMKRAWAWHAGTVLQGLLLLSGLLHWSLFALGVMFALVWAYALHVRRVILG
;
A
#
# COMPACT_ATOMS: atom_id res chain seq x y z
N MET A 1 -36.77 -50.05 -47.93
CA MET A 1 -36.85 -49.28 -49.20
C MET A 1 -37.43 -47.91 -48.89
N THR A 2 -36.65 -46.87 -49.19
CA THR A 2 -36.91 -45.40 -49.17
C THR A 2 -38.22 -45.01 -49.89
N GLY A 3 -38.98 -43.94 -49.62
CA GLY A 3 -38.88 -42.66 -48.86
C GLY A 3 -40.31 -42.05 -48.80
N PRO A 4 -40.60 -40.72 -48.87
CA PRO A 4 -39.74 -39.53 -48.81
C PRO A 4 -40.19 -38.46 -47.76
N VAL A 5 -39.40 -37.38 -47.70
CA VAL A 5 -39.55 -36.12 -46.94
C VAL A 5 -40.83 -35.35 -47.29
N GLU A 6 -41.49 -34.77 -46.29
CA GLU A 6 -42.52 -33.74 -46.46
C GLU A 6 -42.02 -32.44 -45.81
N GLU A 7 -41.48 -31.54 -46.65
CA GLU A 7 -41.31 -30.12 -46.30
C GLU A 7 -42.69 -29.44 -46.28
N ARG A 8 -42.93 -28.57 -45.28
CA ARG A 8 -43.97 -27.55 -45.39
C ARG A 8 -43.41 -26.15 -45.11
N PRO A 9 -43.72 -25.16 -45.97
CA PRO A 9 -43.21 -23.80 -45.91
C PRO A 9 -44.14 -22.86 -45.13
N GLY A 10 -43.57 -21.83 -44.52
CA GLY A 10 -44.31 -20.69 -43.95
C GLY A 10 -43.30 -19.60 -43.58
N THR A 11 -42.96 -18.69 -44.49
CA THR A 11 -43.64 -17.40 -44.75
C THR A 11 -43.34 -16.36 -43.67
N GLY A 12 -42.66 -15.27 -44.05
CA GLY A 12 -42.77 -13.99 -43.35
C GLY A 12 -41.44 -13.30 -43.04
N ALA A 13 -41.06 -12.38 -43.93
CA ALA A 13 -39.95 -11.44 -43.79
C ALA A 13 -40.26 -10.31 -42.76
N PRO A 14 -39.33 -9.37 -42.50
CA PRO A 14 -39.24 -8.51 -41.30
C PRO A 14 -39.94 -7.14 -41.45
N SER A 15 -39.78 -6.28 -40.43
CA SER A 15 -40.19 -4.85 -40.28
C SER A 15 -41.46 -4.65 -39.45
N GLU A 16 -41.63 -3.65 -38.56
CA GLU A 16 -40.86 -2.49 -38.11
C GLU A 16 -41.63 -1.94 -36.88
N GLY A 17 -40.96 -1.28 -35.92
CA GLY A 17 -41.68 -0.52 -34.89
C GLY A 17 -40.90 -0.20 -33.62
N ALA A 18 -40.10 0.86 -33.66
CA ALA A 18 -39.85 1.73 -32.49
C ALA A 18 -40.59 3.06 -32.75
N PRO A 19 -40.91 3.93 -31.75
CA PRO A 19 -40.46 3.94 -30.35
C PRO A 19 -41.59 4.17 -29.31
N ALA A 20 -41.34 3.88 -28.04
CA ALA A 20 -42.10 4.46 -26.93
C ALA A 20 -41.16 4.75 -25.74
N GLN A 21 -40.95 6.04 -25.50
CA GLN A 21 -40.26 6.59 -24.33
C GLN A 21 -41.14 6.45 -23.08
N GLY A 22 -40.51 6.20 -21.93
CA GLY A 22 -40.99 6.71 -20.65
C GLY A 22 -41.55 5.69 -19.66
N ALA A 23 -40.67 5.01 -18.92
CA ALA A 23 -40.91 4.62 -17.52
C ALA A 23 -39.57 4.30 -16.83
N GLN A 24 -38.83 5.35 -16.44
CA GLN A 24 -37.79 5.20 -15.42
C GLN A 24 -38.45 5.33 -14.05
N THR A 25 -38.54 4.25 -13.27
CA THR A 25 -38.38 4.32 -11.81
C THR A 25 -38.24 2.92 -11.23
N GLY A 26 -37.13 2.67 -10.53
CA GLY A 26 -36.94 1.45 -9.75
C GLY A 26 -35.57 0.77 -9.88
N GLY A 27 -34.57 1.41 -10.50
CA GLY A 27 -33.19 0.94 -10.36
C GLY A 27 -32.68 1.28 -8.97
N ALA A 28 -32.73 0.33 -8.04
CA ALA A 28 -31.92 0.37 -6.83
C ALA A 28 -30.49 0.79 -7.23
N PRO A 29 -29.78 1.63 -6.45
CA PRO A 29 -28.41 1.95 -6.79
C PRO A 29 -27.67 0.62 -6.84
N ALA A 30 -27.20 0.27 -8.04
CA ALA A 30 -26.11 -0.66 -8.19
C ALA A 30 -24.96 0.00 -7.43
N GLU A 31 -24.92 -0.24 -6.13
CA GLU A 31 -23.70 -0.17 -5.34
C GLU A 31 -22.75 -1.08 -6.09
N GLY A 32 -22.00 -0.47 -7.01
CA GLY A 32 -20.84 -1.06 -7.63
C GLY A 32 -19.94 -1.41 -6.48
N GLY A 33 -20.13 -2.62 -5.96
CA GLY A 33 -19.28 -3.27 -5.01
C GLY A 33 -17.93 -3.29 -5.69
N GLY A 34 -17.16 -2.23 -5.45
CA GLY A 34 -15.79 -2.09 -5.88
C GLY A 34 -15.13 -3.32 -5.36
N GLN A 35 -14.97 -4.30 -6.25
CA GLN A 35 -14.41 -5.59 -5.98
C GLN A 35 -13.18 -5.31 -5.17
N ARG A 36 -13.21 -5.62 -3.85
CA ARG A 36 -12.04 -5.45 -3.00
C ARG A 36 -10.99 -6.33 -3.64
N ARG A 37 -10.14 -5.71 -4.45
CA ARG A 37 -9.17 -6.39 -5.30
C ARG A 37 -8.13 -6.92 -4.33
N SER A 38 -8.39 -8.14 -3.88
CA SER A 38 -7.69 -8.85 -2.82
C SER A 38 -6.19 -8.69 -3.02
N GLY A 39 -5.46 -8.35 -1.94
CA GLY A 39 -4.01 -8.19 -1.96
C GLY A 39 -3.26 -9.42 -2.48
N LEU A 40 -3.90 -10.60 -2.46
CA LEU A 40 -3.38 -11.83 -3.06
C LEU A 40 -3.30 -11.81 -4.60
N ARG A 41 -4.06 -10.93 -5.26
CA ARG A 41 -4.05 -10.82 -6.73
C ARG A 41 -2.90 -9.95 -7.24
N ASN A 42 -2.20 -9.21 -6.36
CA ASN A 42 -1.09 -8.34 -6.71
C ASN A 42 -0.03 -8.33 -5.58
N PRO A 43 0.86 -9.32 -5.53
CA PRO A 43 1.87 -9.44 -4.48
C PRO A 43 2.78 -8.19 -4.42
N ASP A 44 3.07 -7.55 -5.56
CA ASP A 44 3.84 -6.30 -5.62
C ASP A 44 3.18 -5.14 -4.86
N LYS A 45 1.85 -5.04 -4.91
CA LYS A 45 1.12 -4.01 -4.16
C LYS A 45 1.14 -4.31 -2.66
N ALA A 46 1.10 -5.58 -2.27
CA ALA A 46 1.19 -5.98 -0.87
C ALA A 46 2.57 -5.65 -0.29
N VAL A 47 3.66 -5.96 -1.01
CA VAL A 47 5.03 -5.64 -0.59
C VAL A 47 5.29 -4.13 -0.51
N ARG A 48 4.78 -3.35 -1.46
CA ARG A 48 4.86 -1.88 -1.40
C ARG A 48 4.04 -1.30 -0.26
N GLY A 49 2.87 -1.88 0.02
CA GLY A 49 2.05 -1.53 1.17
C GLY A 49 2.75 -1.82 2.49
N LEU A 50 3.46 -2.94 2.59
CA LEU A 50 4.28 -3.31 3.75
C LEU A 50 5.38 -2.27 3.99
N GLY A 51 6.18 -1.93 2.98
CA GLY A 51 7.25 -0.93 3.12
C GLY A 51 6.72 0.47 3.50
N ALA A 52 5.62 0.91 2.89
CA ALA A 52 4.97 2.18 3.26
C ALA A 52 4.41 2.14 4.70
N GLY A 53 3.81 1.02 5.10
CA GLY A 53 3.31 0.81 6.45
C GLY A 53 4.43 0.86 7.49
N THR A 54 5.56 0.21 7.22
CA THR A 54 6.76 0.25 8.07
C THR A 54 7.25 1.69 8.26
N LEU A 55 7.45 2.45 7.19
CA LEU A 55 7.91 3.84 7.29
C LEU A 55 6.92 4.76 8.03
N ALA A 56 5.62 4.55 7.85
CA ALA A 56 4.61 5.33 8.56
C ALA A 56 4.60 5.03 10.07
N LEU A 57 4.68 3.74 10.43
CA LEU A 57 4.83 3.31 11.82
C LEU A 57 6.14 3.82 12.44
N GLU A 58 7.22 3.84 11.68
CA GLU A 58 8.51 4.35 12.10
C GLU A 58 8.45 5.84 12.45
N ALA A 59 7.85 6.65 11.57
CA ALA A 59 7.63 8.05 11.83
C ALA A 59 6.81 8.26 13.11
N LEU A 60 5.75 7.47 13.30
CA LEU A 60 4.92 7.53 14.50
C LEU A 60 5.73 7.17 15.75
N VAL A 61 6.48 6.07 15.71
CA VAL A 61 7.30 5.60 16.84
C VAL A 61 8.40 6.61 17.19
N LEU A 62 9.02 7.24 16.19
CA LEU A 62 10.01 8.31 16.40
C LEU A 62 9.41 9.51 17.13
N LEU A 63 8.22 9.96 16.72
CA LEU A 63 7.52 11.04 17.41
C LEU A 63 7.12 10.63 18.82
N LEU A 64 6.61 9.41 18.99
CA LEU A 64 6.25 8.87 20.29
C LEU A 64 7.47 8.73 21.20
N ALA A 65 8.67 8.46 20.67
CA ALA A 65 9.90 8.29 21.44
C ALA A 65 10.37 9.56 22.16
N ILE A 66 9.91 10.75 21.73
CA ILE A 66 10.26 12.03 22.39
C ILE A 66 9.87 11.99 23.88
N GLN A 67 8.65 11.52 24.19
CA GLN A 67 8.15 11.56 25.56
C GLN A 67 8.80 10.51 26.49
N PRO A 68 8.94 9.21 26.11
CA PRO A 68 9.66 8.21 26.89
C PRO A 68 11.10 8.62 27.18
N ILE A 69 11.81 9.22 26.22
CA ILE A 69 13.20 9.64 26.45
C ILE A 69 13.25 10.74 27.51
N ARG A 70 12.33 11.71 27.48
CA ARG A 70 12.25 12.74 28.53
C ARG A 70 11.91 12.18 29.90
N VAL A 71 11.11 11.13 29.96
CA VAL A 71 10.68 10.50 31.22
C VAL A 71 11.74 9.55 31.80
N VAL A 72 12.49 8.85 30.96
CA VAL A 72 13.44 7.79 31.37
C VAL A 72 14.90 8.24 31.33
N GLY A 73 15.26 9.16 30.44
CA GLY A 73 16.65 9.52 30.11
C GLY A 73 17.11 10.91 30.51
N GLY A 74 16.26 11.75 31.12
CA GLY A 74 16.59 13.13 31.44
C GLY A 74 16.51 14.06 30.21
N ASP A 75 17.35 15.10 30.17
CA ASP A 75 17.26 16.15 29.15
C ASP A 75 17.57 15.65 27.74
N LEU A 76 16.56 15.76 26.87
CA LEU A 76 16.70 15.49 25.44
C LEU A 76 17.51 16.62 24.80
N SER A 77 18.70 16.32 24.28
CA SER A 77 19.51 17.31 23.59
C SER A 77 18.76 17.87 22.37
N GLY A 78 18.89 19.17 22.10
CA GLY A 78 18.25 19.80 20.94
C GLY A 78 18.64 19.15 19.60
N ALA A 79 19.85 18.60 19.52
CA ALA A 79 20.31 17.83 18.35
C ALA A 79 19.56 16.50 18.21
N ALA A 80 19.29 15.79 19.31
CA ALA A 80 18.52 14.54 19.29
C ALA A 80 17.06 14.80 18.90
N LEU A 81 16.44 15.85 19.45
CA LEU A 81 15.10 16.26 19.06
C LEU A 81 15.02 16.62 17.58
N GLY A 82 15.97 17.42 17.09
CA GLY A 82 16.06 17.80 15.68
C GLY A 82 16.22 16.58 14.77
N ALA A 83 17.08 15.63 15.13
CA ALA A 83 17.29 14.39 14.39
C ALA A 83 16.02 13.53 14.32
N ILE A 84 15.32 13.35 15.45
CA ILE A 84 14.06 12.59 15.53
C ILE A 84 13.00 13.19 14.60
N VAL A 85 12.80 14.52 14.68
CA VAL A 85 11.80 15.21 13.86
C VAL A 85 12.16 15.14 12.37
N ALA A 86 13.43 15.37 12.02
CA ALA A 86 13.90 15.30 10.64
C ALA A 86 13.73 13.88 10.06
N LEU A 87 14.09 12.84 10.81
CA LEU A 87 13.90 11.45 10.43
C LEU A 87 12.42 11.10 10.27
N ALA A 88 11.56 11.53 11.19
CA ALA A 88 10.11 11.28 11.09
C ALA A 88 9.51 11.90 9.82
N VAL A 89 9.87 13.15 9.51
CA VAL A 89 9.45 13.82 8.27
C VAL A 89 9.97 13.09 7.04
N ALA A 90 11.23 12.66 7.04
CA ALA A 90 11.82 11.89 5.96
C ALA A 90 11.10 10.55 5.75
N CYS A 91 10.76 9.83 6.83
CA CYS A 91 9.98 8.60 6.79
C CYS A 91 8.61 8.82 6.15
N VAL A 92 7.87 9.86 6.56
CA VAL A 92 6.56 10.19 5.97
C VAL A 92 6.68 10.51 4.48
N ALA A 93 7.67 11.32 4.11
CA ALA A 93 7.92 11.66 2.71
C ALA A 93 8.24 10.40 1.88
N LEU A 94 9.07 9.49 2.41
CA LEU A 94 9.39 8.23 1.75
C LEU A 94 8.21 7.28 1.67
N ALA A 95 7.38 7.20 2.71
CA ALA A 95 6.18 6.37 2.73
C ALA A 95 5.23 6.77 1.59
N GLY A 96 5.07 8.07 1.34
CA GLY A 96 4.31 8.58 0.19
C GLY A 96 4.95 8.24 -1.17
N GLN A 97 6.27 8.11 -1.21
CA GLN A 97 7.04 7.85 -2.43
C GLN A 97 7.32 6.36 -2.71
N MET A 98 6.83 5.44 -1.88
CA MET A 98 6.92 3.98 -2.07
C MET A 98 6.33 3.46 -3.39
N LYS A 99 5.73 4.34 -4.19
CA LYS A 99 5.33 4.02 -5.56
C LYS A 99 6.47 3.92 -6.57
N ARG A 100 7.64 4.52 -6.29
CA ARG A 100 8.79 4.56 -7.20
C ARG A 100 9.84 3.52 -6.79
N ALA A 101 10.51 2.90 -7.77
CA ALA A 101 11.56 1.90 -7.52
C ALA A 101 12.73 2.44 -6.69
N TRP A 102 13.04 3.73 -6.83
CA TRP A 102 14.12 4.40 -6.07
C TRP A 102 13.82 4.51 -4.56
N ALA A 103 12.55 4.51 -4.14
CA ALA A 103 12.18 4.63 -2.73
C ALA A 103 12.70 3.46 -1.88
N TRP A 104 12.93 2.29 -2.49
CA TRP A 104 13.55 1.15 -1.81
C TRP A 104 15.02 1.43 -1.43
N HIS A 105 15.79 2.06 -2.32
CA HIS A 105 17.17 2.46 -2.01
C HIS A 105 17.19 3.57 -0.97
N ALA A 106 16.33 4.58 -1.14
CA ALA A 106 16.21 5.68 -0.19
C ALA A 106 15.84 5.19 1.22
N GLY A 107 14.94 4.21 1.35
CA GLY A 107 14.55 3.68 2.66
C GLY A 107 15.66 2.89 3.33
N THR A 108 16.50 2.22 2.54
CA THR A 108 17.69 1.53 3.06
C THR A 108 18.74 2.54 3.58
N VAL A 109 18.92 3.66 2.87
CA VAL A 109 19.78 4.77 3.32
C VAL A 109 19.22 5.40 4.60
N LEU A 110 17.90 5.64 4.65
CA LEU A 110 17.22 6.17 5.82
C LEU A 110 17.42 5.29 7.06
N GLN A 111 17.44 3.96 6.88
CA GLN A 111 17.72 3.02 7.96
C GLN A 111 19.16 3.07 8.43
N GLY A 112 20.11 3.30 7.53
CA GLY A 112 21.47 3.64 7.92
C GLY A 112 21.53 4.92 8.76
N LEU A 113 20.81 5.97 8.35
CA LEU A 113 20.75 7.24 9.09
C LEU A 113 20.08 7.08 10.47
N LEU A 114 19.01 6.30 10.56
CA LEU A 114 18.35 6.03 11.83
C LEU A 114 19.27 5.23 12.76
N LEU A 115 19.99 4.22 12.27
CA LEU A 115 20.99 3.52 13.06
C LEU A 115 22.10 4.47 13.54
N LEU A 116 22.56 5.38 12.67
CA LEU A 116 23.54 6.41 13.04
C LEU A 116 23.00 7.39 14.08
N SER A 117 21.68 7.66 14.11
CA SER A 117 21.06 8.47 15.17
C SER A 117 21.20 7.82 16.56
N GLY A 118 21.47 6.51 16.60
CA GLY A 118 21.84 5.79 17.81
C GLY A 118 23.09 6.30 18.51
N LEU A 119 23.99 7.00 17.79
CA LEU A 119 25.14 7.68 18.39
C LEU A 119 24.71 8.84 19.29
N LEU A 120 23.50 9.38 19.12
CA LEU A 120 22.95 10.45 19.96
C LEU A 120 22.24 9.87 21.19
N HIS A 121 21.59 8.70 21.07
CA HIS A 121 20.88 8.08 22.19
C HIS A 121 20.70 6.57 21.99
N TRP A 122 20.96 5.79 23.03
CA TRP A 122 20.85 4.32 22.99
C TRP A 122 19.46 3.80 22.59
N SER A 123 18.40 4.49 23.04
CA SER A 123 17.01 4.15 22.70
C SER A 123 16.74 4.28 21.20
N LEU A 124 17.31 5.29 20.53
CA LEU A 124 17.17 5.48 19.08
C LEU A 124 17.89 4.37 18.32
N PHE A 125 19.04 3.92 18.84
CA PHE A 125 19.75 2.78 18.26
C PHE A 125 18.90 1.51 18.31
N ALA A 126 18.31 1.19 19.47
CA ALA A 126 17.46 0.00 19.63
C ALA A 126 16.22 0.03 18.71
N LEU A 127 15.53 1.18 18.64
CA LEU A 127 14.41 1.39 17.72
C LEU A 127 14.87 1.23 16.26
N GLY A 128 15.99 1.84 15.91
CA GLY A 128 16.58 1.78 14.57
C GLY A 128 16.93 0.36 14.14
N VAL A 129 17.51 -0.44 15.03
CA VAL A 129 17.79 -1.86 14.77
C VAL A 129 16.51 -2.63 14.50
N MET A 130 15.48 -2.47 15.34
CA MET A 130 14.20 -3.15 15.17
C MET A 130 13.55 -2.80 13.82
N PHE A 131 13.52 -1.52 13.46
CA PHE A 131 12.97 -1.09 12.18
C PHE A 131 13.84 -1.51 10.98
N ALA A 132 15.16 -1.51 11.12
CA ALA A 132 16.06 -2.02 10.09
C ALA A 132 15.83 -3.52 9.81
N LEU A 133 15.54 -4.32 10.84
CA LEU A 133 15.18 -5.73 10.68
C LEU A 133 13.86 -5.90 9.93
N VAL A 134 12.82 -5.14 10.29
CA VAL A 134 11.53 -5.15 9.59
C VAL A 134 11.70 -4.72 8.14
N TRP A 135 12.51 -3.69 7.88
CA TRP A 135 12.82 -3.23 6.54
C TRP A 135 13.59 -4.27 5.72
N ALA A 136 14.59 -4.92 6.32
CA ALA A 136 15.35 -6.01 5.71
C ALA A 136 14.43 -7.19 5.36
N TYR A 137 13.46 -7.51 6.20
CA TYR A 137 12.42 -8.50 5.90
C TYR A 137 11.57 -8.07 4.71
N ALA A 138 11.11 -6.82 4.64
CA ALA A 138 10.37 -6.30 3.49
C ALA A 138 11.19 -6.37 2.19
N LEU A 139 12.49 -6.06 2.24
CA LEU A 139 13.41 -6.23 1.11
C LEU A 139 13.60 -7.70 0.73
N HIS A 140 13.67 -8.60 1.71
CA HIS A 140 13.77 -10.04 1.48
C HIS A 140 12.52 -10.56 0.77
N VAL A 141 11.33 -10.26 1.28
CA VAL A 141 10.05 -10.64 0.66
C VAL A 141 9.94 -10.06 -0.76
N ARG A 142 10.35 -8.80 -0.96
CA ARG A 142 10.40 -8.20 -2.30
C ARG A 142 11.28 -9.00 -3.26
N ARG A 143 12.49 -9.40 -2.84
CA ARG A 143 13.42 -10.18 -3.66
C ARG A 143 12.87 -11.57 -3.98
N VAL A 144 12.18 -12.21 -3.04
CA VAL A 144 11.58 -13.54 -3.23
C VAL A 144 10.38 -13.51 -4.18
N ILE A 145 9.66 -12.38 -4.25
CA ILE A 145 8.46 -12.24 -5.10
C ILE A 145 8.79 -11.74 -6.52
N LEU A 146 9.81 -10.88 -6.64
CA LEU A 146 10.21 -10.25 -7.92
C LEU A 146 11.39 -10.95 -8.61
N GLY A 147 12.08 -11.86 -7.92
CA GLY A 147 13.18 -12.68 -8.45
C GLY A 147 12.70 -14.10 -8.71
#